data_AF-A0A4Q2DUX4-F1
#
_entry.id   AF-A0A4Q2DUX4-F1
#
_cell.length_a   1.000
_cell.length_b   1.000
_cell.length_c   1.000
_cell.angle_alpha   90.00
_cell.angle_beta   90.00
_cell.angle_gamma   90.00
#
_symmetry.space_group_name_H-M   'P 1'
#
loop_
_entity.id
_entity.type
_entity.pdbx_description
1 polymer ?
#
loop_
_entity_poly.entity_id
_entity_poly.type
_entity_poly.pdbx_seq_one_letter_code
_entity_poly.pdbx_strand_id
1 'polypeptide(L)'
;MLVQFSLVWLVYTISAVLSAPTVSLVSNNELDARGIYFVSYDGLVNVNSFQLSGVLTHGSYQYAAWYTSSRYAILARRPVNSTGVWTTLQLPRQLSTNDSHNVITLVVYYTVSEAGLSTNGASWVASRFGSVTTTLSGLGVGSQVTYPQFVITPDNNLQFVYRSGVSGNGATQLAEYRNGAWSNVGSWASSSGAYTSTNGVRSNARNLYIHGFTYRNGRLHVTGTWREQAGGVMCNNGGLTNHDTVPGIIVDSLNADHGLMNQESQDVDSDGQIHAIISYVPGRFTQCVTSYQRDRTSYARSFHVFRSSNGTFTKMEIPFALNSVGRSQIVMDAQDNVYVVLPFVRVVTASKSSGWTDWTMAYDGAAQGLNAFGEVTVDRAGVSNGVLSILYQVKSSGTTPSSVRLLNLRLNG
;
A
#
# COMPACT_ATOMS: atom_id res chain seq x y z
N MET A 1 29.54 -33.76 -63.77
CA MET A 1 28.60 -32.66 -63.49
C MET A 1 27.97 -32.93 -62.13
N LEU A 2 28.49 -32.31 -61.07
CA LEU A 2 27.98 -32.44 -59.71
C LEU A 2 27.18 -31.18 -59.39
N VAL A 3 25.90 -31.34 -59.06
CA VAL A 3 25.03 -30.25 -58.63
C VAL A 3 24.95 -30.28 -57.11
N GLN A 4 25.39 -29.21 -56.46
CA GLN A 4 25.34 -29.03 -55.02
C GLN A 4 24.07 -28.24 -54.67
N PHE A 5 23.20 -28.80 -53.83
CA PHE A 5 22.06 -28.10 -53.27
C PHE A 5 22.40 -27.65 -51.85
N SER A 6 22.36 -26.34 -51.60
CA SER A 6 22.45 -25.77 -50.26
C SER A 6 21.04 -25.51 -49.74
N LEU A 7 20.64 -26.22 -48.68
CA LEU A 7 19.45 -25.86 -47.90
C LEU A 7 19.80 -24.70 -46.96
N VAL A 8 19.15 -23.55 -47.17
CA VAL A 8 19.15 -22.43 -46.24
C VAL A 8 17.99 -22.65 -45.26
N TRP A 9 18.31 -22.91 -43.99
CA TRP A 9 17.32 -22.94 -42.92
C TRP A 9 17.00 -21.49 -42.51
N LEU A 10 15.79 -21.03 -42.83
CA LEU A 10 15.27 -19.76 -42.32
C LEU A 10 14.83 -19.98 -40.86
N VAL A 11 15.62 -19.49 -39.91
CA VAL A 11 15.22 -19.45 -38.50
C VAL A 11 14.25 -18.27 -38.33
N TYR A 12 12.95 -18.55 -38.30
CA TYR A 12 11.96 -17.58 -37.84
C TYR A 12 12.12 -17.43 -36.32
N THR A 13 12.69 -16.31 -35.88
CA THR A 13 12.51 -15.86 -34.50
C THR A 13 11.05 -15.43 -34.36
N ILE A 14 10.22 -16.29 -33.77
CA ILE A 14 8.90 -15.91 -33.28
C ILE A 14 9.14 -14.98 -32.09
N SER A 15 9.11 -13.68 -32.33
CA SER A 15 8.97 -12.71 -31.25
C SER A 15 7.56 -12.88 -30.69
N ALA A 16 7.43 -13.65 -29.62
CA ALA A 16 6.21 -13.65 -28.83
C ALA A 16 6.01 -12.22 -28.34
N VAL A 17 4.99 -11.53 -28.83
CA VAL A 17 4.52 -10.28 -28.23
C VAL A 17 3.95 -10.69 -26.87
N LEU A 18 4.76 -10.54 -25.82
CA LEU A 18 4.29 -10.77 -24.46
C LEU A 18 3.21 -9.72 -24.16
N SER A 19 2.00 -10.17 -23.89
CA SER A 19 0.92 -9.35 -23.37
C SER A 19 1.12 -9.11 -21.88
N ALA A 20 0.42 -8.12 -21.32
CA ALA A 20 0.37 -7.90 -19.87
C ALA A 20 0.10 -9.21 -19.12
N PRO A 21 0.77 -9.43 -17.97
CA PRO A 21 0.69 -10.71 -17.29
C PRO A 21 -0.72 -10.93 -16.77
N THR A 22 -1.16 -12.19 -16.79
CA THR A 22 -2.46 -12.58 -16.26
C THR A 22 -2.34 -13.05 -14.81
N VAL A 23 -3.49 -13.25 -14.17
CA VAL A 23 -3.58 -13.86 -12.84
C VAL A 23 -4.60 -15.00 -12.85
N SER A 24 -4.47 -15.93 -11.91
CA SER A 24 -5.46 -17.00 -11.72
C SER A 24 -5.86 -17.11 -10.27
N LEU A 25 -7.17 -17.24 -10.01
CA LEU A 25 -7.69 -17.38 -8.66
C LEU A 25 -7.22 -18.70 -8.04
N VAL A 26 -6.53 -18.63 -6.90
CA VAL A 26 -6.12 -19.78 -6.11
C VAL A 26 -7.14 -20.06 -5.02
N SER A 27 -7.52 -19.03 -4.27
CA SER A 27 -8.54 -19.15 -3.22
C SER A 27 -9.12 -17.79 -2.81
N ASN A 28 -10.27 -17.82 -2.16
CA ASN A 28 -10.88 -16.67 -1.49
C ASN A 28 -11.42 -17.09 -0.12
N ASN A 29 -10.56 -17.05 0.89
CA ASN A 29 -10.85 -17.60 2.20
C ASN A 29 -11.49 -16.54 3.10
N GLU A 30 -12.53 -16.92 3.85
CA GLU A 30 -13.05 -16.12 4.97
C GLU A 30 -12.13 -16.31 6.18
N LEU A 31 -11.55 -15.21 6.68
CA LEU A 31 -10.73 -15.20 7.90
C LEU A 31 -11.60 -15.06 9.15
N ASP A 32 -12.65 -14.23 9.05
CA ASP A 32 -13.59 -13.97 10.12
C ASP A 32 -14.90 -13.46 9.53
N ALA A 33 -16.01 -14.17 9.79
CA ALA A 33 -17.35 -13.77 9.34
C ALA A 33 -17.86 -12.48 10.02
N ARG A 34 -17.26 -12.09 11.14
CA ARG A 34 -17.72 -11.03 12.04
C ARG A 34 -16.60 -10.04 12.38
N GLY A 35 -15.85 -9.61 11.38
CA GLY A 35 -14.94 -8.46 11.53
C GLY A 35 -15.69 -7.18 11.89
N ILE A 36 -15.07 -6.32 12.69
CA ILE A 36 -15.69 -5.03 13.03
C ILE A 36 -15.97 -4.22 11.76
N TYR A 37 -17.12 -3.58 11.71
CA TYR A 37 -17.48 -2.71 10.60
C TYR A 37 -17.94 -1.36 11.14
N PHE A 38 -17.30 -0.30 10.64
CA PHE A 38 -17.76 1.07 10.71
C PHE A 38 -17.01 1.83 9.63
N VAL A 39 -17.70 2.71 8.92
CA VAL A 39 -17.05 3.64 7.99
C VAL A 39 -16.71 4.90 8.78
N SER A 40 -15.43 5.26 8.79
CA SER A 40 -14.95 6.52 9.34
C SER A 40 -14.02 7.14 8.32
N TYR A 41 -14.23 8.43 8.01
CA TYR A 41 -13.72 9.06 6.79
C TYR A 41 -14.16 8.24 5.56
N ASP A 42 -13.23 7.65 4.82
CA ASP A 42 -13.52 6.90 3.59
C ASP A 42 -13.12 5.41 3.65
N GLY A 43 -12.78 4.91 4.86
CA GLY A 43 -12.13 3.61 5.02
C GLY A 43 -12.67 2.76 6.16
N LEU A 44 -12.17 1.52 6.21
CA LEU A 44 -12.40 0.55 7.29
C LEU A 44 -11.08 0.29 8.01
N VAL A 45 -11.16 0.13 9.34
CA VAL A 45 -9.97 -0.05 10.20
C VAL A 45 -9.13 -1.31 9.88
N ASN A 46 -9.72 -2.31 9.22
CA ASN A 46 -9.03 -3.58 8.94
C ASN A 46 -8.31 -3.64 7.60
N VAL A 47 -8.57 -2.70 6.67
CA VAL A 47 -8.14 -2.83 5.26
C VAL A 47 -7.78 -1.50 4.58
N ASN A 48 -7.28 -0.52 5.33
CA ASN A 48 -6.81 0.74 4.75
C ASN A 48 -5.49 0.56 3.98
N SER A 49 -5.33 1.21 2.84
CA SER A 49 -4.13 1.09 1.99
C SER A 49 -2.81 1.48 2.65
N PHE A 50 -2.83 2.36 3.66
CA PHE A 50 -1.64 2.72 4.44
C PHE A 50 -1.28 1.71 5.54
N GLN A 51 -2.06 0.63 5.69
CA GLN A 51 -1.78 -0.46 6.61
C GLN A 51 -0.69 -1.36 6.04
N LEU A 52 0.57 -1.01 6.33
CA LEU A 52 1.77 -1.68 5.81
C LEU A 52 2.47 -2.43 6.95
N SER A 53 2.20 -3.73 7.17
CA SER A 53 1.28 -4.61 6.41
C SER A 53 0.13 -5.16 7.27
N GLY A 54 -1.06 -5.34 6.68
CA GLY A 54 -2.18 -6.06 7.30
C GLY A 54 -2.14 -7.58 7.12
N VAL A 55 -1.45 -8.03 6.07
CA VAL A 55 -1.11 -9.43 5.77
C VAL A 55 0.35 -9.50 5.34
N LEU A 56 1.08 -10.53 5.77
CA LEU A 56 2.52 -10.65 5.56
C LEU A 56 2.96 -12.11 5.48
N THR A 57 3.64 -12.50 4.41
CA THR A 57 4.39 -13.76 4.37
C THR A 57 5.80 -13.57 4.93
N HIS A 58 6.21 -14.49 5.79
CA HIS A 58 7.58 -14.57 6.31
C HIS A 58 7.98 -16.03 6.51
N GLY A 59 9.03 -16.46 5.79
CA GLY A 59 9.46 -17.85 5.76
C GLY A 59 8.32 -18.78 5.33
N SER A 60 8.09 -19.85 6.10
CA SER A 60 7.07 -20.86 5.79
C SER A 60 5.64 -20.47 6.23
N TYR A 61 5.44 -19.28 6.79
CA TYR A 61 4.16 -18.84 7.32
C TYR A 61 3.66 -17.55 6.66
N GLN A 62 2.34 -17.41 6.61
CA GLN A 62 1.66 -16.17 6.34
C GLN A 62 0.91 -15.72 7.59
N TYR A 63 0.94 -14.42 7.86
CA TYR A 63 0.35 -13.77 9.01
C TYR A 63 -0.72 -12.78 8.56
N ALA A 64 -1.78 -12.62 9.34
CA ALA A 64 -2.79 -11.59 9.13
C ALA A 64 -3.30 -11.11 10.49
N ALA A 65 -3.73 -9.86 10.57
CA ALA A 65 -4.32 -9.32 11.78
C ALA A 65 -5.49 -8.39 11.47
N TRP A 66 -6.52 -8.46 12.31
CA TRP A 66 -7.74 -7.68 12.17
C TRP A 66 -8.42 -7.49 13.52
N TYR A 67 -9.33 -6.52 13.60
CA TYR A 67 -10.25 -6.36 14.70
C TYR A 67 -11.55 -7.14 14.45
N THR A 68 -11.95 -7.93 15.44
CA THR A 68 -13.25 -8.62 15.45
C THR A 68 -14.37 -7.65 15.83
N SER A 69 -15.62 -8.07 15.64
CA SER A 69 -16.81 -7.35 16.13
C SER A 69 -16.83 -7.05 17.63
N SER A 70 -16.06 -7.78 18.45
CA SER A 70 -15.87 -7.49 19.87
C SER A 70 -14.71 -6.52 20.16
N ARG A 71 -14.18 -5.87 19.12
CA ARG A 71 -13.10 -4.85 19.14
C ARG A 71 -11.72 -5.39 19.51
N TYR A 72 -11.57 -6.68 19.79
CA TYR A 72 -10.26 -7.25 20.06
C TYR A 72 -9.46 -7.47 18.78
N ALA A 73 -8.16 -7.25 18.86
CA ALA A 73 -7.24 -7.61 17.77
C ALA A 73 -6.99 -9.13 17.78
N ILE A 74 -7.10 -9.73 16.61
CA ILE A 74 -6.67 -11.11 16.33
C ILE A 74 -5.35 -11.04 15.58
N LEU A 75 -4.42 -11.88 15.97
CA LEU A 75 -3.23 -12.21 15.21
C LEU A 75 -3.33 -13.66 14.76
N ALA A 76 -3.34 -13.86 13.45
CA ALA A 76 -3.50 -15.18 12.85
C ALA A 76 -2.24 -15.56 12.07
N ARG A 77 -1.99 -16.87 11.97
CA ARG A 77 -1.01 -17.43 11.05
C ARG A 77 -1.50 -18.70 10.37
N ARG A 78 -0.94 -19.00 9.20
CA ARG A 78 -1.06 -20.29 8.51
C ARG A 78 0.25 -20.66 7.80
N PRO A 79 0.55 -21.94 7.56
CA PRO A 79 1.60 -22.33 6.62
C PRO A 79 1.30 -21.83 5.20
N VAL A 80 2.31 -21.34 4.47
CA VAL A 80 2.14 -20.80 3.10
C VAL A 80 1.63 -21.86 2.12
N ASN A 81 2.07 -23.11 2.29
CA ASN A 81 1.66 -24.24 1.44
C ASN A 81 0.27 -24.82 1.79
N SER A 82 -0.43 -24.21 2.75
CA SER A 82 -1.77 -24.65 3.17
C SER A 82 -2.83 -23.68 2.68
N THR A 83 -3.85 -24.21 2.00
CA THR A 83 -5.12 -23.50 1.75
C THR A 83 -6.05 -23.53 2.98
N GLY A 84 -5.63 -24.17 4.07
CA GLY A 84 -6.42 -24.54 5.24
C GLY A 84 -6.61 -23.46 6.31
N VAL A 85 -7.03 -23.92 7.50
CA VAL A 85 -7.52 -23.11 8.62
C VAL A 85 -6.41 -22.26 9.24
N TRP A 86 -6.71 -20.98 9.47
CA TRP A 86 -5.85 -20.07 10.20
C TRP A 86 -5.84 -20.41 11.69
N THR A 87 -4.66 -20.48 12.29
CA THR A 87 -4.54 -20.50 13.75
C THR A 87 -4.55 -19.07 14.25
N THR A 88 -5.49 -18.74 15.13
CA THR A 88 -5.69 -17.38 15.64
C THR A 88 -5.33 -17.29 17.12
N LEU A 89 -4.82 -16.14 17.55
CA LEU A 89 -4.78 -15.76 18.96
C LEU A 89 -5.36 -14.35 19.12
N GLN A 90 -6.00 -14.10 20.26
CA GLN A 90 -6.54 -12.79 20.61
C GLN A 90 -5.54 -12.01 21.48
N LEU A 91 -5.31 -10.75 21.13
CA LEU A 91 -4.53 -9.82 21.94
C LEU A 91 -5.41 -9.13 22.99
N PRO A 92 -4.87 -8.74 24.16
CA PRO A 92 -5.69 -8.25 25.28
C PRO A 92 -6.22 -6.83 25.12
N ARG A 93 -5.78 -6.08 24.10
CA ARG A 93 -6.22 -4.69 23.86
C ARG A 93 -7.36 -4.62 22.85
N GLN A 94 -8.35 -3.80 23.17
CA GLN A 94 -9.46 -3.48 22.28
C GLN A 94 -9.22 -2.17 21.52
N LEU A 95 -9.81 -2.07 20.34
CA LEU A 95 -9.99 -0.82 19.63
C LEU A 95 -10.94 0.11 20.40
N SER A 96 -10.43 1.23 20.88
CA SER A 96 -11.14 2.15 21.77
C SER A 96 -12.14 3.07 21.07
N THR A 97 -11.92 3.41 19.80
CA THR A 97 -12.76 4.37 19.05
C THR A 97 -13.05 3.88 17.63
N ASN A 98 -14.17 4.33 17.06
CA ASN A 98 -14.52 4.08 15.65
C ASN A 98 -13.75 5.05 14.73
N ASP A 99 -12.43 4.91 14.71
CA ASP A 99 -11.54 5.64 13.82
C ASP A 99 -10.82 4.65 12.90
N SER A 100 -11.01 4.80 11.59
CA SER A 100 -10.44 3.89 10.59
C SER A 100 -8.91 4.04 10.50
N HIS A 101 -8.34 5.12 11.05
CA HIS A 101 -6.90 5.33 11.15
C HIS A 101 -6.18 4.40 12.15
N ASN A 102 -6.92 3.81 13.09
CA ASN A 102 -6.37 2.97 14.15
C ASN A 102 -6.10 1.53 13.66
N VAL A 103 -5.40 1.41 12.53
CA VAL A 103 -5.09 0.13 11.87
C VAL A 103 -4.08 -0.71 12.67
N ILE A 104 -4.05 -2.02 12.41
CA ILE A 104 -2.99 -2.92 12.91
C ILE A 104 -1.92 -3.06 11.83
N THR A 105 -0.65 -2.87 12.15
CA THR A 105 0.46 -3.16 11.23
C THR A 105 1.37 -4.27 11.75
N LEU A 106 1.80 -5.11 10.81
CA LEU A 106 2.57 -6.33 11.08
C LEU A 106 3.99 -6.22 10.53
N VAL A 107 4.92 -6.77 11.31
CA VAL A 107 6.28 -7.14 10.91
C VAL A 107 6.68 -8.38 11.70
N VAL A 108 7.54 -9.22 11.13
CA VAL A 108 8.17 -10.33 11.86
C VAL A 108 9.63 -9.99 12.08
N TYR A 109 9.96 -9.67 13.33
CA TYR A 109 11.32 -9.38 13.78
C TYR A 109 11.42 -9.71 15.28
N TYR A 110 12.40 -10.52 15.69
CA TYR A 110 12.56 -10.90 17.10
C TYR A 110 13.15 -9.76 17.92
N THR A 111 12.34 -9.20 18.81
CA THR A 111 12.78 -8.20 19.81
C THR A 111 12.58 -8.73 21.23
N VAL A 112 11.39 -9.25 21.54
CA VAL A 112 10.97 -9.65 22.90
C VAL A 112 10.16 -10.95 22.95
N SER A 113 9.85 -11.57 21.80
CA SER A 113 9.12 -12.85 21.74
C SER A 113 10.05 -14.04 21.92
N GLU A 114 9.47 -15.21 22.21
CA GLU A 114 10.22 -16.47 22.23
C GLU A 114 10.90 -16.74 20.88
N ALA A 115 12.20 -17.06 20.92
CA ALA A 115 12.97 -17.38 19.72
C ALA A 115 12.35 -18.56 18.95
N GLY A 116 12.24 -18.42 17.62
CA GLY A 116 11.67 -19.45 16.76
C GLY A 116 10.13 -19.51 16.72
N LEU A 117 9.40 -18.64 17.42
CA LEU A 117 7.93 -18.59 17.40
C LEU A 117 7.35 -18.42 15.98
N SER A 118 8.04 -17.69 15.10
CA SER A 118 7.65 -17.48 13.70
C SER A 118 8.13 -18.59 12.74
N THR A 119 9.00 -19.51 13.14
CA THR A 119 9.64 -20.46 12.22
C THR A 119 9.50 -21.93 12.62
N ASN A 120 9.39 -22.26 13.90
CA ASN A 120 9.59 -23.63 14.41
C ASN A 120 8.29 -24.34 14.82
N GLY A 121 7.13 -23.94 14.29
CA GLY A 121 5.86 -24.62 14.58
C GLY A 121 5.37 -24.52 16.03
N ALA A 122 6.01 -23.72 16.88
CA ALA A 122 5.64 -23.50 18.28
C ALA A 122 4.16 -23.08 18.42
N SER A 123 3.49 -23.48 19.51
CA SER A 123 2.07 -23.18 19.72
C SER A 123 1.76 -21.68 19.58
N TRP A 124 0.75 -21.35 18.77
CA TRP A 124 0.36 -19.98 18.49
C TRP A 124 -0.57 -19.43 19.57
N VAL A 125 0.01 -18.97 20.68
CA VAL A 125 -0.74 -18.50 21.86
C VAL A 125 -0.20 -17.17 22.38
N ALA A 126 -1.07 -16.32 22.92
CA ALA A 126 -0.73 -14.97 23.34
C ALA A 126 0.33 -14.90 24.44
N SER A 127 0.43 -15.93 25.31
CA SER A 127 1.42 -15.99 26.41
C SER A 127 2.88 -16.11 25.95
N ARG A 128 3.13 -16.35 24.65
CA ARG A 128 4.47 -16.42 24.04
C ARG A 128 4.98 -15.05 23.56
N PHE A 129 4.17 -14.00 23.72
CA PHE A 129 4.51 -12.62 23.40
C PHE A 129 4.76 -11.82 24.68
N GLY A 130 5.57 -10.76 24.58
CA GLY A 130 5.68 -9.76 25.63
C GLY A 130 4.36 -9.03 25.89
N SER A 131 4.28 -8.32 27.02
CA SER A 131 3.10 -7.51 27.34
C SER A 131 2.89 -6.39 26.30
N VAL A 132 1.63 -6.03 26.06
CA VAL A 132 1.29 -4.90 25.18
C VAL A 132 1.72 -3.60 25.88
N THR A 133 2.53 -2.79 25.20
CA THR A 133 3.02 -1.50 25.72
C THR A 133 2.73 -0.36 24.75
N THR A 134 2.80 0.87 25.23
CA THR A 134 2.70 2.10 24.42
C THR A 134 4.07 2.73 24.13
N THR A 135 5.15 1.97 24.36
CA THR A 135 6.53 2.38 24.11
C THR A 135 7.24 1.32 23.27
N LEU A 136 8.36 1.69 22.67
CA LEU A 136 9.25 0.75 21.98
C LEU A 136 10.35 0.33 22.94
N SER A 137 10.07 -0.69 23.77
CA SER A 137 10.97 -1.19 24.83
C SER A 137 11.51 -0.07 25.74
N GLY A 138 10.63 0.83 26.20
CA GLY A 138 10.99 1.98 27.03
C GLY A 138 11.20 3.29 26.27
N LEU A 139 11.42 3.25 24.95
CA LEU A 139 11.46 4.47 24.13
C LEU A 139 10.05 5.02 23.93
N GLY A 140 9.79 6.22 24.46
CA GLY A 140 8.54 6.95 24.22
C GLY A 140 8.44 7.48 22.79
N VAL A 141 7.30 7.24 22.12
CA VAL A 141 7.01 7.70 20.75
C VAL A 141 5.99 8.85 20.70
N GLY A 142 5.67 9.43 21.86
CA GLY A 142 4.62 10.44 22.03
C GLY A 142 3.23 9.82 22.28
N SER A 143 2.26 10.68 22.60
CA SER A 143 0.86 10.28 22.89
C SER A 143 -0.04 10.24 21.66
N GLN A 144 0.41 10.80 20.53
CA GLN A 144 -0.34 10.86 19.29
C GLN A 144 0.52 10.34 18.13
N VAL A 145 0.28 9.10 17.75
CA VAL A 145 0.96 8.37 16.69
C VAL A 145 -0.06 8.00 15.62
N THR A 146 0.24 8.32 14.36
CA THR A 146 -0.59 7.91 13.22
C THR A 146 0.26 7.24 12.14
N TYR A 147 -0.38 6.38 11.35
CA TYR A 147 0.19 5.71 10.18
C TYR A 147 1.49 4.93 10.46
N PRO A 148 1.48 3.98 11.41
CA PRO A 148 2.65 3.18 11.74
C PRO A 148 3.09 2.32 10.55
N GLN A 149 4.38 2.26 10.27
CA GLN A 149 4.98 1.31 9.33
C GLN A 149 6.25 0.74 9.96
N PHE A 150 6.48 -0.55 9.79
CA PHE A 150 7.71 -1.22 10.20
C PHE A 150 8.49 -1.64 8.95
N VAL A 151 9.79 -1.36 8.95
CA VAL A 151 10.68 -1.62 7.82
C VAL A 151 11.94 -2.30 8.32
N ILE A 152 12.36 -3.37 7.66
CA ILE A 152 13.65 -4.01 7.93
C ILE A 152 14.68 -3.38 6.99
N THR A 153 15.78 -2.89 7.54
CA THR A 153 16.85 -2.24 6.75
C THR A 153 17.75 -3.28 6.08
N PRO A 154 18.56 -2.88 5.07
CA PRO A 154 19.56 -3.76 4.46
C PRO A 154 20.57 -4.32 5.45
N ASP A 155 20.84 -3.60 6.54
CA ASP A 155 21.72 -4.02 7.63
C ASP A 155 21.02 -4.91 8.68
N ASN A 156 19.79 -5.37 8.38
CA ASN A 156 18.95 -6.16 9.27
C ASN A 156 18.63 -5.47 10.62
N ASN A 157 18.47 -4.15 10.60
CA ASN A 157 17.87 -3.41 11.72
C ASN A 157 16.36 -3.27 11.49
N LEU A 158 15.61 -2.98 12.55
CA LEU A 158 14.17 -2.71 12.45
C LEU A 158 13.91 -1.20 12.63
N GLN A 159 13.22 -0.59 11.69
CA GLN A 159 12.81 0.81 11.74
C GLN A 159 11.30 0.92 11.96
N PHE A 160 10.90 1.85 12.81
CA PHE A 160 9.52 2.27 13.00
C PHE A 160 9.33 3.66 12.41
N VAL A 161 8.65 3.70 11.27
CA VAL A 161 8.26 4.92 10.56
C VAL A 161 6.86 5.29 11.00
N TYR A 162 6.66 6.50 11.47
CA TYR A 162 5.35 6.94 11.94
C TYR A 162 5.19 8.44 11.78
N ARG A 163 3.99 8.95 12.08
CA ARG A 163 3.76 10.38 12.22
C ARG A 163 3.44 10.74 13.66
N SER A 164 4.15 11.73 14.18
CA SER A 164 3.75 12.40 15.42
C SER A 164 2.66 13.42 15.08
N GLY A 165 1.46 13.28 15.66
CA GLY A 165 0.31 14.13 15.37
C GLY A 165 -0.73 13.47 14.46
N VAL A 166 -1.70 14.27 13.99
CA VAL A 166 -2.83 13.85 13.14
C VAL A 166 -2.75 14.43 11.73
N SER A 167 -3.74 14.10 10.89
CA SER A 167 -3.90 14.68 9.55
C SER A 167 -3.86 16.22 9.60
N GLY A 168 -3.08 16.84 8.70
CA GLY A 168 -2.90 18.30 8.62
C GLY A 168 -1.93 18.93 9.65
N ASN A 169 -1.44 18.18 10.64
CA ASN A 169 -0.45 18.67 11.61
C ASN A 169 0.58 17.62 12.04
N GLY A 170 0.72 16.53 11.27
CA GLY A 170 1.64 15.44 11.59
C GLY A 170 3.01 15.63 10.96
N ALA A 171 4.08 15.37 11.72
CA ALA A 171 5.47 15.32 11.26
C ALA A 171 5.93 13.87 11.10
N THR A 172 6.73 13.59 10.07
CA THR A 172 7.29 12.26 9.83
C THR A 172 8.39 11.96 10.83
N GLN A 173 8.33 10.82 11.51
CA GLN A 173 9.29 10.39 12.53
C GLN A 173 9.90 9.05 12.16
N LEU A 174 11.09 8.78 12.69
CA LEU A 174 11.79 7.52 12.55
C LEU A 174 12.39 7.11 13.90
N ALA A 175 12.11 5.88 14.32
CA ALA A 175 12.85 5.22 15.40
C ALA A 175 13.52 3.96 14.84
N GLU A 176 14.66 3.58 15.41
CA GLU A 176 15.45 2.44 14.96
C GLU A 176 15.79 1.51 16.12
N TYR A 177 15.55 0.22 15.91
CA TYR A 177 16.00 -0.87 16.75
C TYR A 177 17.28 -1.47 16.18
N ARG A 178 18.36 -1.35 16.94
CA ARG A 178 19.68 -1.87 16.58
C ARG A 178 20.36 -2.39 17.84
N ASN A 179 21.03 -3.54 17.73
CA ASN A 179 21.80 -4.13 18.83
C ASN A 179 21.01 -4.28 20.15
N GLY A 180 19.74 -4.66 20.07
CA GLY A 180 18.91 -4.90 21.26
C GLY A 180 18.17 -3.68 21.82
N ALA A 181 18.40 -2.48 21.28
CA ALA A 181 17.84 -1.24 21.81
C ALA A 181 17.15 -0.39 20.74
N TRP A 182 16.05 0.27 21.13
CA TRP A 182 15.40 1.31 20.33
C TRP A 182 16.04 2.67 20.59
N SER A 183 16.22 3.46 19.53
CA SER A 183 16.64 4.86 19.60
C SER A 183 15.77 5.72 18.68
N ASN A 184 15.60 6.99 19.05
CA ASN A 184 14.90 7.95 18.21
C ASN A 184 15.87 8.52 17.18
N VAL A 185 15.59 8.34 15.89
CA VAL A 185 16.35 8.95 14.78
C VAL A 185 15.86 10.38 14.52
N GLY A 186 14.57 10.63 14.74
CA GLY A 186 13.96 11.95 14.70
C GLY A 186 13.15 12.23 13.43
N SER A 187 12.79 13.49 13.26
CA SER A 187 12.03 13.95 12.10
C SER A 187 12.93 14.09 10.88
N TRP A 188 12.53 13.51 9.77
CA TRP A 188 13.32 13.48 8.53
C TRP A 188 12.75 14.35 7.39
N ALA A 189 11.65 15.06 7.66
CA ALA A 189 11.11 16.09 6.78
C ALA A 189 10.66 17.31 7.61
N SER A 190 10.64 18.49 6.98
CA SER A 190 10.16 19.74 7.57
C SER A 190 8.81 20.14 6.98
N SER A 191 7.89 20.58 7.83
CA SER A 191 6.61 21.16 7.41
C SER A 191 6.73 22.64 7.04
N SER A 192 7.57 23.40 7.74
CA SER A 192 7.70 24.85 7.59
C SER A 192 8.44 25.25 6.32
N GLY A 193 7.92 26.27 5.63
CA GLY A 193 8.53 26.86 4.45
C GLY A 193 7.56 27.82 3.76
N ALA A 194 8.03 28.62 2.81
CA ALA A 194 7.16 29.49 2.02
C ALA A 194 6.82 28.79 0.69
N TYR A 195 5.54 28.46 0.50
CA TYR A 195 5.03 27.78 -0.68
C TYR A 195 3.98 28.67 -1.34
N THR A 196 4.07 28.83 -2.66
CA THR A 196 3.12 29.63 -3.43
C THR A 196 2.44 28.70 -4.43
N SER A 197 1.13 28.53 -4.27
CA SER A 197 0.31 27.75 -5.20
C SER A 197 0.21 28.45 -6.55
N THR A 198 -0.21 27.72 -7.60
CA THR A 198 -0.41 28.24 -8.96
C THR A 198 -1.41 29.39 -9.01
N ASN A 199 -2.33 29.48 -8.05
CA ASN A 199 -3.31 30.56 -7.92
C ASN A 199 -2.78 31.79 -7.13
N GLY A 200 -1.50 31.79 -6.74
CA GLY A 200 -0.85 32.88 -6.02
C GLY A 200 -1.03 32.84 -4.49
N VAL A 201 -1.85 31.93 -3.96
CA VAL A 201 -2.00 31.80 -2.50
C VAL A 201 -0.72 31.28 -1.89
N ARG A 202 -0.30 31.94 -0.81
CA ARG A 202 0.87 31.55 -0.02
C ARG A 202 0.47 30.68 1.17
N SER A 203 1.20 29.59 1.34
CA SER A 203 1.19 28.71 2.50
C SER A 203 2.54 28.78 3.20
N ASN A 204 2.54 28.76 4.53
CA ASN A 204 3.76 28.80 5.33
C ASN A 204 4.12 27.43 5.95
N ALA A 205 3.27 26.42 5.69
CA ALA A 205 3.43 25.08 6.21
C ALA A 205 2.69 24.06 5.35
N ARG A 206 3.29 22.87 5.20
CA ARG A 206 2.68 21.72 4.55
C ARG A 206 3.05 20.41 5.24
N ASN A 207 2.30 19.35 5.02
CA ASN A 207 2.49 18.06 5.68
C ASN A 207 2.77 16.97 4.66
N LEU A 208 3.85 16.22 4.85
CA LEU A 208 4.18 15.09 4.00
C LEU A 208 3.30 13.88 4.34
N TYR A 209 2.74 13.26 3.31
CA TYR A 209 2.06 11.98 3.38
C TYR A 209 2.75 11.00 2.45
N ILE A 210 3.47 10.04 3.02
CA ILE A 210 4.23 9.05 2.24
C ILE A 210 3.34 7.96 1.66
N HIS A 211 3.67 7.53 0.44
CA HIS A 211 3.12 6.32 -0.18
C HIS A 211 3.80 5.05 0.36
N GLY A 212 5.06 5.16 0.80
CA GLY A 212 5.79 4.07 1.46
C GLY A 212 7.21 4.47 1.84
N PHE A 213 7.91 3.53 2.47
CA PHE A 213 9.28 3.66 2.92
C PHE A 213 10.00 2.35 2.61
N THR A 214 10.66 2.27 1.45
CA THR A 214 11.13 1.00 0.87
C THR A 214 12.63 1.02 0.68
N TYR A 215 13.33 -0.02 1.13
CA TYR A 215 14.74 -0.23 0.77
C TYR A 215 14.86 -1.17 -0.43
N ARG A 216 15.77 -0.85 -1.35
CA ARG A 216 16.20 -1.73 -2.44
C ARG A 216 17.68 -1.47 -2.72
N ASN A 217 18.47 -2.53 -2.87
CA ASN A 217 19.91 -2.44 -3.20
C ASN A 217 20.68 -1.46 -2.28
N GLY A 218 20.40 -1.49 -0.98
CA GLY A 218 21.06 -0.60 0.01
C GLY A 218 20.54 0.84 0.06
N ARG A 219 19.61 1.22 -0.83
CA ARG A 219 19.07 2.59 -0.94
C ARG A 219 17.64 2.67 -0.40
N LEU A 220 17.35 3.73 0.36
CA LEU A 220 16.01 4.10 0.76
C LEU A 220 15.29 4.87 -0.37
N HIS A 221 14.04 4.48 -0.64
CA HIS A 221 13.12 5.15 -1.55
C HIS A 221 11.86 5.57 -0.80
N VAL A 222 11.50 6.85 -0.94
CA VAL A 222 10.29 7.45 -0.38
C VAL A 222 9.66 8.34 -1.43
N THR A 223 8.37 8.15 -1.65
CA THR A 223 7.51 9.04 -2.43
C THR A 223 6.34 9.48 -1.55
N GLY A 224 5.73 10.61 -1.88
CA GLY A 224 4.61 11.14 -1.12
C GLY A 224 4.08 12.42 -1.72
N THR A 225 2.99 12.89 -1.13
CA THR A 225 2.33 14.15 -1.50
C THR A 225 2.37 15.14 -0.34
N TRP A 226 2.45 16.44 -0.66
CA TRP A 226 2.46 17.50 0.35
C TRP A 226 1.09 18.10 0.51
N ARG A 227 0.51 17.99 1.70
CA ARG A 227 -0.75 18.65 2.02
C ARG A 227 -0.49 20.06 2.53
N GLU A 228 -0.96 21.09 1.84
CA GLU A 228 -0.84 22.46 2.31
C GLU A 228 -1.63 22.72 3.61
N GLN A 229 -1.36 23.82 4.31
CA GLN A 229 -2.18 24.25 5.44
C GLN A 229 -3.07 25.45 5.12
N ALA A 230 -2.72 26.25 4.12
CA ALA A 230 -3.54 27.36 3.68
C ALA A 230 -4.72 26.85 2.83
N GLY A 231 -5.96 27.02 3.31
CA GLY A 231 -7.16 26.56 2.59
C GLY A 231 -7.35 27.22 1.21
N GLY A 232 -6.91 28.48 1.05
CA GLY A 232 -7.05 29.23 -0.20
C GLY A 232 -6.23 28.69 -1.37
N VAL A 233 -5.35 27.71 -1.16
CA VAL A 233 -4.62 27.05 -2.26
C VAL A 233 -5.56 26.24 -3.16
N MET A 234 -6.73 25.86 -2.65
CA MET A 234 -7.77 25.16 -3.41
C MET A 234 -8.73 26.17 -4.03
N CYS A 235 -9.18 25.87 -5.25
CA CYS A 235 -10.23 26.57 -5.97
C CYS A 235 -11.59 26.49 -5.27
N ASN A 236 -11.79 25.50 -4.40
CA ASN A 236 -13.03 25.28 -3.66
C ASN A 236 -12.76 24.66 -2.28
N ASN A 237 -13.45 25.16 -1.26
CA ASN A 237 -13.35 24.66 0.11
C ASN A 237 -13.87 23.22 0.30
N GLY A 238 -14.62 22.67 -0.68
CA GLY A 238 -15.09 21.28 -0.72
C GLY A 238 -14.07 20.27 -1.27
N GLY A 239 -12.92 20.73 -1.78
CA GLY A 239 -11.77 19.88 -2.06
C GLY A 239 -11.12 19.49 -0.73
N LEU A 240 -11.06 18.20 -0.38
CA LEU A 240 -10.40 17.76 0.85
C LEU A 240 -8.88 17.61 0.70
N THR A 241 -8.37 17.78 -0.52
CA THR A 241 -7.00 17.46 -0.91
C THR A 241 -6.28 18.68 -1.45
N ASN A 242 -5.67 19.45 -0.55
CA ASN A 242 -4.67 20.44 -0.94
C ASN A 242 -3.29 19.80 -1.10
N HIS A 243 -3.24 18.66 -1.79
CA HIS A 243 -1.99 17.96 -2.04
C HIS A 243 -1.29 18.59 -3.25
N ASP A 244 -0.05 19.01 -3.06
CA ASP A 244 0.86 19.57 -4.05
C ASP A 244 2.20 18.80 -4.01
N THR A 245 3.07 19.05 -4.98
CA THR A 245 4.40 18.45 -5.14
C THR A 245 5.46 19.55 -5.30
N VAL A 246 5.79 20.34 -4.26
CA VAL A 246 6.84 21.40 -4.35
C VAL A 246 7.43 21.73 -2.98
N PRO A 247 8.74 21.99 -2.76
CA PRO A 247 9.96 21.65 -3.51
C PRO A 247 10.77 20.46 -2.90
N GLY A 248 11.57 19.82 -3.77
CA GLY A 248 12.36 18.59 -3.63
C GLY A 248 12.67 18.06 -5.05
N ILE A 249 12.87 16.74 -5.26
CA ILE A 249 12.70 16.18 -6.61
C ILE A 249 11.20 16.18 -6.91
N ILE A 250 10.75 17.11 -7.76
CA ILE A 250 9.37 17.16 -8.24
C ILE A 250 9.22 16.08 -9.30
N VAL A 251 8.37 15.11 -9.01
CA VAL A 251 8.11 13.96 -9.88
C VAL A 251 6.95 14.24 -10.84
N ASP A 252 5.91 14.95 -10.38
CA ASP A 252 4.75 15.33 -11.18
C ASP A 252 4.09 16.57 -10.57
N SER A 253 4.17 17.72 -11.25
CA SER A 253 3.57 18.97 -10.75
C SER A 253 2.06 18.94 -10.89
N LEU A 254 1.35 18.76 -9.78
CA LEU A 254 -0.11 18.79 -9.74
C LEU A 254 -0.60 19.74 -8.66
N ASN A 255 -1.45 20.70 -9.04
CA ASN A 255 -2.04 21.63 -8.08
C ASN A 255 -3.13 20.95 -7.23
N ALA A 256 -3.54 21.66 -6.17
CA ALA A 256 -4.52 21.23 -5.18
C ALA A 256 -5.95 20.98 -5.73
N ASP A 257 -6.26 21.42 -6.96
CA ASP A 257 -7.64 21.47 -7.47
C ASP A 257 -8.12 20.15 -8.06
N HIS A 258 -7.25 19.15 -8.10
CA HIS A 258 -7.48 17.89 -8.80
C HIS A 258 -7.84 16.72 -7.89
N GLY A 259 -8.15 16.95 -6.60
CA GLY A 259 -8.58 15.83 -5.77
C GLY A 259 -7.44 14.84 -5.46
N LEU A 260 -6.17 15.24 -5.49
CA LEU A 260 -5.01 14.34 -5.41
C LEU A 260 -5.00 13.53 -4.10
N MET A 261 -4.92 12.21 -4.23
CA MET A 261 -4.89 11.30 -3.11
C MET A 261 -3.50 11.20 -2.47
N ASN A 262 -3.50 10.98 -1.16
CA ASN A 262 -2.32 10.77 -0.34
C ASN A 262 -2.19 9.31 0.13
N GLN A 263 -0.98 8.89 0.51
CA GLN A 263 -0.72 7.57 1.10
C GLN A 263 -1.22 6.37 0.29
N GLU A 264 -1.13 6.44 -1.04
CA GLU A 264 -1.30 5.29 -1.92
C GLU A 264 -0.17 4.26 -1.75
N SER A 265 0.65 4.03 -2.76
CA SER A 265 1.64 2.96 -2.69
C SER A 265 2.79 3.18 -3.66
N GLN A 266 3.90 2.51 -3.35
CA GLN A 266 5.12 2.49 -4.15
C GLN A 266 5.75 1.11 -4.12
N ASP A 267 6.59 0.84 -5.11
CA ASP A 267 7.49 -0.32 -5.17
C ASP A 267 8.77 0.04 -5.94
N VAL A 268 9.81 -0.78 -5.84
CA VAL A 268 11.11 -0.54 -6.49
C VAL A 268 11.50 -1.74 -7.34
N ASP A 269 11.73 -1.49 -8.62
CA ASP A 269 12.08 -2.51 -9.59
C ASP A 269 13.49 -3.09 -9.35
N SER A 270 13.84 -4.14 -10.11
CA SER A 270 15.12 -4.82 -9.97
C SER A 270 16.33 -3.93 -10.26
N ASP A 271 16.16 -2.89 -11.09
CA ASP A 271 17.15 -1.87 -11.42
C ASP A 271 17.26 -0.75 -10.36
N GLY A 272 16.52 -0.86 -9.25
CA GLY A 272 16.52 0.14 -8.18
C GLY A 272 15.79 1.43 -8.58
N GLN A 273 14.87 1.37 -9.53
CA GLN A 273 14.03 2.48 -9.92
C GLN A 273 12.70 2.48 -9.16
N ILE A 274 12.30 3.66 -8.71
CA ILE A 274 11.08 3.84 -7.93
C ILE A 274 9.87 3.93 -8.86
N HIS A 275 8.80 3.24 -8.47
CA HIS A 275 7.47 3.34 -9.05
C HIS A 275 6.47 3.70 -7.96
N ALA A 276 5.54 4.58 -8.28
CA ALA A 276 4.46 4.99 -7.39
C ALA A 276 3.14 4.95 -8.15
N ILE A 277 2.06 4.68 -7.42
CA ILE A 277 0.70 4.93 -7.88
C ILE A 277 0.20 6.18 -7.21
N ILE A 278 -0.24 7.13 -8.05
CA ILE A 278 -0.97 8.32 -7.61
C ILE A 278 -2.35 8.32 -8.28
N SER A 279 -3.36 8.90 -7.65
CA SER A 279 -4.68 9.07 -8.25
C SER A 279 -5.27 10.44 -7.98
N TYR A 280 -5.86 11.01 -9.02
CA TYR A 280 -6.49 12.33 -8.99
C TYR A 280 -7.57 12.42 -10.07
N VAL A 281 -8.33 13.51 -10.08
CA VAL A 281 -9.32 13.87 -11.11
C VAL A 281 -8.62 14.64 -12.23
N PRO A 282 -8.46 14.04 -13.43
CA PRO A 282 -7.77 14.71 -14.52
C PRO A 282 -8.46 15.99 -14.97
N GLY A 283 -7.67 17.00 -15.35
CA GLY A 283 -8.13 18.31 -15.81
C GLY A 283 -9.14 18.27 -16.97
N ARG A 284 -9.11 17.20 -17.78
CA ARG A 284 -10.08 16.99 -18.87
C ARG A 284 -11.53 16.77 -18.39
N PHE A 285 -11.73 16.42 -17.12
CA PHE A 285 -13.06 16.28 -16.52
C PHE A 285 -13.46 17.54 -15.75
N THR A 286 -12.54 18.09 -14.96
CA THR A 286 -12.71 19.39 -14.30
C THR A 286 -11.36 19.99 -13.94
N GLN A 287 -11.27 21.32 -13.98
CA GLN A 287 -10.14 22.09 -13.46
C GLN A 287 -10.29 22.42 -11.97
N CYS A 288 -11.46 22.14 -11.39
CA CYS A 288 -11.76 22.39 -9.99
C CYS A 288 -12.66 21.28 -9.41
N VAL A 289 -12.10 20.45 -8.53
CA VAL A 289 -12.87 19.49 -7.73
C VAL A 289 -13.66 20.26 -6.68
N THR A 290 -14.99 20.17 -6.75
CA THR A 290 -15.91 20.88 -5.85
C THR A 290 -16.57 19.96 -4.84
N SER A 291 -16.62 18.66 -5.14
CA SER A 291 -17.02 17.61 -4.21
C SER A 291 -16.04 16.46 -4.31
N TYR A 292 -15.15 16.33 -3.32
CA TYR A 292 -14.17 15.25 -3.28
C TYR A 292 -14.79 13.87 -3.54
N GLN A 293 -15.88 13.56 -2.82
CA GLN A 293 -16.55 12.26 -2.92
C GLN A 293 -17.10 11.99 -4.32
N ARG A 294 -17.92 12.92 -4.83
CA ARG A 294 -18.63 12.75 -6.10
C ARG A 294 -17.66 12.78 -7.28
N ASP A 295 -16.77 13.77 -7.30
CA ASP A 295 -15.92 14.05 -8.46
C ASP A 295 -14.83 12.97 -8.58
N ARG A 296 -14.23 12.49 -7.48
CA ARG A 296 -13.31 11.34 -7.56
C ARG A 296 -14.02 10.06 -7.94
N THR A 297 -15.17 9.76 -7.34
CA THR A 297 -15.93 8.55 -7.69
C THR A 297 -16.28 8.53 -9.19
N SER A 298 -16.61 9.69 -9.77
CA SER A 298 -17.00 9.80 -11.18
C SER A 298 -15.80 9.85 -12.13
N TYR A 299 -14.72 10.55 -11.75
CA TYR A 299 -13.71 11.01 -12.71
C TYR A 299 -12.27 10.63 -12.35
N ALA A 300 -11.98 10.15 -11.13
CA ALA A 300 -10.62 9.83 -10.75
C ALA A 300 -10.01 8.73 -11.63
N ARG A 301 -8.72 8.87 -11.87
CA ARG A 301 -7.88 7.90 -12.57
C ARG A 301 -6.62 7.66 -11.75
N SER A 302 -6.12 6.43 -11.82
CA SER A 302 -4.81 6.07 -11.28
C SER A 302 -3.74 6.32 -12.34
N PHE A 303 -2.56 6.69 -11.89
CA PHE A 303 -1.41 6.95 -12.72
C PHE A 303 -0.23 6.17 -12.17
N HIS A 304 0.47 5.47 -13.07
CA HIS A 304 1.75 4.86 -12.79
C HIS A 304 2.83 5.88 -13.06
N VAL A 305 3.58 6.23 -12.02
CA VAL A 305 4.68 7.19 -12.10
C VAL A 305 5.96 6.48 -11.75
N PHE A 306 6.93 6.49 -12.66
CA PHE A 306 8.15 5.72 -12.49
C PHE A 306 9.38 6.45 -12.98
N ARG A 307 10.51 6.14 -12.35
CA ARG A 307 11.81 6.71 -12.70
C ARG A 307 12.53 5.79 -13.69
N SER A 308 13.11 6.35 -14.73
CA SER A 308 14.04 5.65 -15.61
C SER A 308 15.46 5.70 -15.03
N SER A 309 16.36 4.81 -15.48
CA SER A 309 17.75 4.76 -15.02
C SER A 309 18.52 6.08 -15.23
N ASN A 310 18.20 6.83 -16.30
CA ASN A 310 18.72 8.17 -16.57
C ASN A 310 18.18 9.27 -15.62
N GLY A 311 17.25 8.92 -14.73
CA GLY A 311 16.66 9.80 -13.74
C GLY A 311 15.40 10.55 -14.16
N THR A 312 14.96 10.39 -15.40
CA THR A 312 13.70 10.97 -15.89
C THR A 312 12.50 10.23 -15.30
N PHE A 313 11.46 10.96 -14.92
CA PHE A 313 10.19 10.38 -14.52
C PHE A 313 9.23 10.30 -15.70
N THR A 314 8.51 9.19 -15.80
CA THR A 314 7.41 8.98 -16.73
C THR A 314 6.14 8.80 -15.91
N LYS A 315 5.07 9.49 -16.31
CA LYS A 315 3.72 9.32 -15.78
C LYS A 315 2.83 8.75 -16.88
N MET A 316 2.10 7.70 -16.55
CA MET A 316 1.14 7.07 -17.44
C MET A 316 -0.21 6.91 -16.74
N GLU A 317 -1.29 7.25 -17.43
CA GLU A 317 -2.63 6.95 -16.94
C GLU A 317 -2.92 5.45 -17.09
N ILE A 318 -3.37 4.82 -16.02
CA ILE A 318 -3.92 3.47 -16.06
C ILE A 318 -5.35 3.59 -16.63
N PRO A 319 -5.68 2.92 -17.75
CA PRO A 319 -6.90 3.19 -18.54
C PRO A 319 -8.17 2.59 -17.95
N PHE A 320 -8.30 2.59 -16.63
CA PHE A 320 -9.46 2.08 -15.90
C PHE A 320 -9.93 3.12 -14.89
N ALA A 321 -11.23 3.40 -14.90
CA ALA A 321 -11.84 4.30 -13.92
C ALA A 321 -11.70 3.72 -12.51
N LEU A 322 -11.41 4.59 -11.54
CA LEU A 322 -11.25 4.20 -10.13
C LEU A 322 -12.60 3.84 -9.50
N ASN A 323 -13.67 4.52 -9.90
CA ASN A 323 -15.05 4.36 -9.38
C ASN A 323 -15.13 4.44 -7.84
N SER A 324 -14.20 5.17 -7.23
CA SER A 324 -14.00 5.19 -5.79
C SER A 324 -13.22 6.44 -5.41
N VAL A 325 -13.33 6.82 -4.13
CA VAL A 325 -12.38 7.75 -3.52
C VAL A 325 -11.11 7.06 -3.05
N GLY A 326 -11.15 5.75 -2.80
CA GLY A 326 -10.09 4.98 -2.15
C GLY A 326 -8.80 4.82 -2.97
N ARG A 327 -7.77 4.34 -2.29
CA ARG A 327 -6.39 4.19 -2.76
C ARG A 327 -6.11 2.86 -3.45
N SER A 328 -5.03 2.85 -4.24
CA SER A 328 -4.54 1.67 -4.95
C SER A 328 -3.23 1.15 -4.37
N GLN A 329 -2.99 -0.16 -4.48
CA GLN A 329 -1.75 -0.83 -4.07
C GLN A 329 -0.94 -1.27 -5.31
N ILE A 330 0.37 -1.02 -5.36
CA ILE A 330 1.29 -1.57 -6.36
C ILE A 330 2.18 -2.66 -5.75
N VAL A 331 2.41 -3.70 -6.54
CA VAL A 331 3.47 -4.71 -6.35
C VAL A 331 4.10 -5.08 -7.68
N MET A 332 5.33 -5.59 -7.64
CA MET A 332 6.03 -6.13 -8.82
C MET A 332 6.46 -7.58 -8.62
N ASP A 333 6.36 -8.36 -9.70
CA ASP A 333 6.94 -9.71 -9.73
C ASP A 333 8.47 -9.67 -9.99
N ALA A 334 9.07 -10.85 -10.12
CA ALA A 334 10.52 -10.97 -10.33
C ALA A 334 10.98 -10.49 -11.72
N GLN A 335 10.05 -10.28 -12.65
CA GLN A 335 10.28 -9.79 -14.01
C GLN A 335 10.02 -8.28 -14.12
N ASP A 336 9.77 -7.61 -12.99
CA ASP A 336 9.34 -6.21 -12.90
C ASP A 336 8.02 -5.93 -13.63
N ASN A 337 7.19 -6.95 -13.87
CA ASN A 337 5.82 -6.69 -14.29
C ASN A 337 5.05 -6.09 -13.12
N VAL A 338 4.19 -5.13 -13.44
CA VAL A 338 3.46 -4.36 -12.44
C VAL A 338 2.05 -4.92 -12.27
N TYR A 339 1.64 -5.08 -11.01
CA TYR A 339 0.29 -5.40 -10.61
C TYR A 339 -0.23 -4.28 -9.72
N VAL A 340 -1.29 -3.61 -10.16
CA VAL A 340 -1.96 -2.57 -9.37
C VAL A 340 -3.32 -3.10 -8.93
N VAL A 341 -3.53 -3.16 -7.62
CA VAL A 341 -4.82 -3.47 -7.00
C VAL A 341 -5.54 -2.15 -6.74
N LEU A 342 -6.47 -1.83 -7.63
CA LEU A 342 -7.42 -0.73 -7.48
C LEU A 342 -8.48 -1.10 -6.41
N PRO A 343 -9.27 -0.12 -5.93
CA PRO A 343 -10.41 -0.36 -5.06
C PRO A 343 -11.32 -1.50 -5.55
N PHE A 344 -11.97 -2.16 -4.59
CA PHE A 344 -12.86 -3.31 -4.84
C PHE A 344 -12.17 -4.57 -5.37
N VAL A 345 -10.87 -4.75 -5.08
CA VAL A 345 -10.07 -5.91 -5.51
C VAL A 345 -10.02 -6.03 -7.04
N ARG A 346 -9.83 -4.90 -7.72
CA ARG A 346 -9.67 -4.87 -9.19
C ARG A 346 -8.18 -4.83 -9.51
N VAL A 347 -7.65 -5.90 -10.08
CA VAL A 347 -6.23 -6.06 -10.41
C VAL A 347 -6.02 -5.75 -11.87
N VAL A 348 -5.22 -4.73 -12.13
CA VAL A 348 -4.75 -4.36 -13.47
C VAL A 348 -3.26 -4.58 -13.57
N THR A 349 -2.78 -4.98 -14.74
CA THR A 349 -1.40 -5.41 -14.94
C THR A 349 -0.78 -4.76 -16.16
N ALA A 350 0.53 -4.56 -16.13
CA ALA A 350 1.33 -4.13 -17.27
C ALA A 350 2.72 -4.78 -17.23
N SER A 351 3.25 -5.14 -18.39
CA SER A 351 4.52 -5.85 -18.50
C SER A 351 5.72 -4.91 -18.51
N LYS A 352 6.86 -5.34 -17.95
CA LYS A 352 8.12 -4.59 -18.09
C LYS A 352 8.57 -4.52 -19.56
N SER A 353 8.35 -5.59 -20.32
CA SER A 353 8.74 -5.70 -21.73
C SER A 353 8.04 -4.69 -22.65
N SER A 354 6.83 -4.25 -22.30
CA SER A 354 6.12 -3.17 -23.01
C SER A 354 6.54 -1.76 -22.56
N GLY A 355 7.41 -1.65 -21.55
CA GLY A 355 7.64 -0.40 -20.83
C GLY A 355 6.41 0.03 -20.01
N TRP A 356 5.64 -0.94 -19.50
CA TRP A 356 4.40 -0.78 -18.75
C TRP A 356 3.30 0.00 -19.51
N THR A 357 3.19 -0.23 -20.82
CA THR A 357 2.22 0.46 -21.70
C THR A 357 0.96 -0.36 -22.01
N ASP A 358 0.96 -1.66 -21.72
CA ASP A 358 -0.02 -2.66 -22.17
C ASP A 358 -1.11 -2.99 -21.13
N TRP A 359 -1.52 -2.00 -20.34
CA TRP A 359 -2.43 -2.17 -19.21
C TRP A 359 -3.68 -3.00 -19.50
N THR A 360 -3.87 -4.07 -18.73
CA THR A 360 -5.01 -5.00 -18.86
C THR A 360 -5.67 -5.28 -17.51
N MET A 361 -6.99 -5.43 -17.48
CA MET A 361 -7.71 -5.91 -16.29
C MET A 361 -7.51 -7.41 -16.14
N ALA A 362 -6.64 -7.83 -15.23
CA ALA A 362 -6.34 -9.24 -14.99
C ALA A 362 -7.37 -9.90 -14.06
N TYR A 363 -7.99 -9.14 -13.15
CA TYR A 363 -9.05 -9.63 -12.27
C TYR A 363 -9.97 -8.50 -11.85
N ASP A 364 -11.29 -8.61 -12.05
CA ASP A 364 -12.24 -7.57 -11.62
C ASP A 364 -13.11 -8.07 -10.46
N GLY A 365 -12.68 -7.80 -9.22
CA GLY A 365 -13.40 -8.21 -8.02
C GLY A 365 -14.83 -7.66 -7.89
N ALA A 366 -15.13 -6.52 -8.53
CA ALA A 366 -16.49 -5.98 -8.58
C ALA A 366 -17.36 -6.80 -9.53
N ALA A 367 -16.86 -7.13 -10.72
CA ALA A 367 -17.56 -7.99 -11.68
C ALA A 367 -17.72 -9.43 -11.16
N GLN A 368 -16.79 -9.91 -10.34
CA GLN A 368 -16.87 -11.21 -9.66
C GLN A 368 -17.81 -11.22 -8.44
N GLY A 369 -18.45 -10.08 -8.11
CA GLY A 369 -19.42 -10.01 -7.02
C GLY A 369 -18.80 -10.14 -5.62
N LEU A 370 -17.52 -9.81 -5.44
CA LEU A 370 -16.86 -9.92 -4.12
C LEU A 370 -17.46 -9.01 -3.06
N ASN A 371 -18.18 -7.96 -3.49
CA ASN A 371 -18.77 -6.93 -2.62
C ASN A 371 -17.74 -6.35 -1.63
N ALA A 372 -16.48 -6.21 -2.06
CA ALA A 372 -15.43 -5.60 -1.26
C ALA A 372 -15.77 -4.12 -0.99
N PHE A 373 -15.46 -3.62 0.21
CA PHE A 373 -15.59 -2.21 0.54
C PHE A 373 -14.28 -1.48 0.27
N GLY A 374 -14.35 -0.37 -0.48
CA GLY A 374 -13.28 0.62 -0.57
C GLY A 374 -11.91 0.02 -0.93
N GLU A 375 -10.97 0.17 0.00
CA GLU A 375 -9.55 -0.14 -0.16
C GLU A 375 -9.18 -1.57 0.29
N VAL A 376 -7.93 -1.93 0.06
CA VAL A 376 -7.38 -3.26 0.40
C VAL A 376 -5.95 -3.12 0.94
N THR A 377 -5.44 -4.21 1.52
CA THR A 377 -4.00 -4.39 1.78
C THR A 377 -3.48 -5.61 1.03
N VAL A 378 -2.19 -5.63 0.73
CA VAL A 378 -1.55 -6.70 -0.05
C VAL A 378 -0.32 -7.26 0.66
N ASP A 379 -0.11 -8.56 0.49
CA ASP A 379 1.08 -9.25 0.96
C ASP A 379 2.23 -9.09 -0.07
N ARG A 380 3.04 -8.04 0.13
CA ARG A 380 4.17 -7.74 -0.75
C ARG A 380 5.22 -8.84 -0.73
N ALA A 381 5.45 -9.47 0.42
CA ALA A 381 6.45 -10.52 0.56
C ALA A 381 6.02 -11.79 -0.19
N GLY A 382 4.72 -12.10 -0.22
CA GLY A 382 4.14 -13.24 -0.93
C GLY A 382 4.38 -13.22 -2.45
N VAL A 383 4.54 -12.04 -3.05
CA VAL A 383 4.72 -11.88 -4.50
C VAL A 383 5.97 -12.60 -5.01
N SER A 384 7.05 -12.64 -4.22
CA SER A 384 8.26 -13.40 -4.52
C SER A 384 8.03 -14.92 -4.64
N ASN A 385 6.93 -15.44 -4.08
CA ASN A 385 6.49 -16.83 -4.22
C ASN A 385 5.48 -17.03 -5.36
N GLY A 386 5.32 -16.02 -6.23
CA GLY A 386 4.38 -16.00 -7.34
C GLY A 386 2.92 -15.93 -6.91
N VAL A 387 2.62 -15.41 -5.72
CA VAL A 387 1.24 -15.26 -5.22
C VAL A 387 1.01 -13.84 -4.72
N LEU A 388 -0.02 -13.18 -5.24
CA LEU A 388 -0.54 -11.94 -4.69
C LEU A 388 -1.72 -12.24 -3.76
N SER A 389 -1.49 -12.08 -2.46
CA SER A 389 -2.56 -12.16 -1.45
C SER A 389 -3.13 -10.77 -1.17
N ILE A 390 -4.46 -10.64 -1.22
CA ILE A 390 -5.19 -9.38 -1.05
C ILE A 390 -6.17 -9.54 0.11
N LEU A 391 -5.93 -8.80 1.19
CA LEU A 391 -6.83 -8.71 2.34
C LEU A 391 -7.87 -7.63 2.08
N TYR A 392 -9.14 -8.00 2.14
CA TYR A 392 -10.26 -7.10 1.92
C TYR A 392 -11.39 -7.40 2.91
N GLN A 393 -12.32 -6.46 3.07
CA GLN A 393 -13.50 -6.64 3.91
C GLN A 393 -14.76 -6.42 3.10
N VAL A 394 -15.77 -7.25 3.31
CA VAL A 394 -17.05 -7.18 2.60
C VAL A 394 -17.84 -5.96 3.08
N LYS A 395 -18.44 -5.22 2.14
CA LYS A 395 -19.31 -4.07 2.40
C LYS A 395 -20.52 -4.49 3.23
N SER A 396 -20.83 -3.65 4.21
CA SER A 396 -21.98 -3.78 5.12
C SER A 396 -22.61 -2.41 5.36
N SER A 397 -23.57 -2.33 6.27
CA SER A 397 -24.29 -1.11 6.64
C SER A 397 -24.14 -0.78 8.12
N GLY A 398 -24.06 0.52 8.43
CA GLY A 398 -23.95 1.02 9.80
C GLY A 398 -22.76 0.40 10.53
N THR A 399 -23.05 -0.34 11.61
CA THR A 399 -22.07 -1.05 12.43
C THR A 399 -22.21 -2.58 12.36
N THR A 400 -23.02 -3.10 11.43
CA THR A 400 -23.22 -4.56 11.28
C THR A 400 -21.89 -5.21 10.87
N PRO A 401 -21.32 -6.13 11.69
CA PRO A 401 -20.07 -6.81 11.37
C PRO A 401 -20.08 -7.46 9.99
N SER A 402 -18.91 -7.60 9.38
CA SER A 402 -18.80 -8.17 8.04
C SER A 402 -17.56 -9.03 7.86
N SER A 403 -17.61 -9.87 6.81
CA SER A 403 -16.58 -10.84 6.51
C SER A 403 -15.25 -10.17 6.14
N VAL A 404 -14.19 -10.53 6.86
CA VAL A 404 -12.79 -10.24 6.52
C VAL A 404 -12.27 -11.41 5.69
N ARG A 405 -11.73 -11.12 4.51
CA ARG A 405 -11.39 -12.15 3.51
C ARG A 405 -10.00 -11.97 2.97
N LEU A 406 -9.36 -13.09 2.64
CA LEU A 406 -8.08 -13.13 1.95
C LEU A 406 -8.22 -13.83 0.61
N LEU A 407 -8.04 -13.06 -0.46
CA LEU A 407 -8.02 -13.55 -1.83
C LEU A 407 -6.58 -13.82 -2.25
N ASN A 408 -6.31 -14.98 -2.84
CA ASN A 408 -5.00 -15.35 -3.35
C ASN A 408 -5.06 -15.51 -4.87
N LEU A 409 -4.19 -14.79 -5.56
CA LEU A 409 -4.03 -14.86 -7.01
C LEU A 409 -2.64 -15.40 -7.33
N ARG A 410 -2.58 -16.43 -8.17
CA ARG A 410 -1.34 -16.88 -8.81
C ARG A 410 -0.96 -15.85 -9.87
N LEU A 411 0.30 -15.43 -9.87
CA LEU A 411 0.87 -14.56 -10.90
C LEU A 411 1.38 -15.43 -12.05
N ASN A 412 0.98 -15.12 -13.28
CA ASN A 412 1.33 -15.86 -14.50
C ASN A 412 2.28 -15.06 -15.42
N GLY A 413 3.05 -14.14 -14.83
CA GLY A 413 3.96 -13.22 -15.52
C GLY A 413 5.35 -13.77 -15.80
#